data_AF-A0A2X0LEA4-F1
#
_entry.id   AF-A0A2X0LEA4-F1
#
_cell.length_a   1.000
_cell.length_b   1.000
_cell.length_c   1.000
_cell.angle_alpha   90.00
_cell.angle_beta   90.00
_cell.angle_gamma   90.00
#
_symmetry.space_group_name_H-M   'P 1'
#
loop_
_entity.id
_entity.type
_entity.pdbx_description
1 polymer ?
#
loop_
_entity_poly.entity_id
_entity_poly.type
_entity_poly.pdbx_seq_one_letter_code
_entity_poly.pdbx_strand_id
1 'polypeptide(L)'
;MMDPMVSTRVSIRWPPNPASEDCDVLVIQGRTGFFLDLRTFVDGHQRQGEIDWATAGWKKLLTASADGQPRASFTPLIDSRQRAPGYTPLPAVNEDSDESPPADEGTFTTLPNGDVLETGSLPNPDVPGSPIQEYEEVWRRLPLPKVVKCLILAREDDKVFWGRVAGWEVGMGVDDQGKFWATRRVLNGSGEWGVEGCGR
;
A
#
# COMPACT_ATOMS: atom_id res chain seq x y z
N MET A 1 4.48 18.49 -6.59
CA MET A 1 4.03 17.28 -7.29
C MET A 1 5.03 16.18 -6.97
N MET A 2 4.58 14.99 -6.59
CA MET A 2 5.48 13.86 -6.28
C MET A 2 5.93 13.18 -7.58
N ASP A 3 7.08 12.51 -7.54
CA ASP A 3 7.47 11.63 -8.63
C ASP A 3 6.64 10.34 -8.60
N PRO A 4 6.21 9.83 -9.77
CA PRO A 4 5.59 8.53 -9.85
C PRO A 4 6.55 7.45 -9.38
N MET A 5 6.01 6.42 -8.76
CA MET A 5 6.81 5.39 -8.09
C MET A 5 6.11 4.05 -8.21
N VAL A 6 6.91 3.00 -8.37
CA VAL A 6 6.47 1.61 -8.25
C VAL A 6 7.43 0.90 -7.31
N SER A 7 6.92 0.17 -6.33
CA SER A 7 7.74 -0.54 -5.35
C SER A 7 7.19 -1.92 -5.05
N THR A 8 8.09 -2.83 -4.71
CA THR A 8 7.77 -4.12 -4.07
C THR A 8 8.33 -4.12 -2.67
N ARG A 9 7.65 -4.79 -1.75
CA ARG A 9 8.20 -5.06 -0.43
C ARG A 9 9.17 -6.24 -0.54
N VAL A 10 10.32 -6.12 0.12
CA VAL A 10 11.39 -7.12 0.19
C VAL A 10 11.22 -7.96 1.45
N SER A 11 10.84 -7.32 2.55
CA SER A 11 10.50 -7.99 3.79
C SER A 11 9.70 -7.08 4.72
N ILE A 12 8.96 -7.70 5.62
CA ILE A 12 8.38 -7.08 6.81
C ILE A 12 8.87 -7.84 8.06
N ARG A 13 9.00 -7.13 9.18
CA ARG A 13 9.04 -7.72 10.51
C ARG A 13 8.35 -6.86 11.55
N TRP A 14 7.97 -7.54 12.63
CA TRP A 14 7.59 -6.96 13.90
C TRP A 14 8.70 -7.30 14.92
N PRO A 15 9.68 -6.41 15.15
CA PRO A 15 10.81 -6.73 16.03
C PRO A 15 10.35 -7.21 17.42
N PRO A 16 11.04 -8.20 18.01
CA PRO A 16 12.32 -8.78 17.60
C PRO A 16 12.21 -9.95 16.61
N ASN A 17 11.03 -10.23 16.04
CA ASN A 17 10.86 -11.35 15.12
C ASN A 17 11.72 -11.18 13.86
N PRO A 18 12.21 -12.28 13.26
CA PRO A 18 12.98 -12.21 12.02
C PRO A 18 12.15 -11.63 10.87
N ALA A 19 12.84 -11.00 9.91
CA ALA A 19 12.23 -10.52 8.69
C ALA A 19 11.81 -11.67 7.77
N SER A 20 10.64 -11.51 7.16
CA SER A 20 10.04 -12.44 6.21
C SER A 20 9.24 -11.69 5.14
N GLU A 21 8.93 -12.37 4.05
CA GLU A 21 7.97 -11.89 3.06
C GLU A 21 7.17 -13.10 2.56
N ASP A 22 5.88 -13.11 2.88
CA ASP A 22 4.92 -14.12 2.45
C ASP A 22 3.92 -13.57 1.42
N CYS A 23 4.05 -12.29 1.06
CA CYS A 23 3.23 -11.61 0.09
C CYS A 23 4.04 -11.12 -1.11
N ASP A 24 3.45 -11.26 -2.28
CA ASP A 24 3.83 -10.48 -3.45
C ASP A 24 3.13 -9.11 -3.34
N VAL A 25 3.91 -8.08 -3.04
CA VAL A 25 3.44 -6.73 -2.75
C VAL A 25 3.77 -5.80 -3.91
N LEU A 26 2.77 -5.08 -4.41
CA LEU A 26 2.97 -4.05 -5.42
C LEU A 26 2.30 -2.75 -4.97
N VAL A 27 3.12 -1.70 -4.83
CA VAL A 27 2.66 -0.33 -4.58
C VAL A 27 2.92 0.52 -5.81
N ILE A 28 1.88 1.15 -6.35
CA ILE A 28 1.99 2.20 -7.35
C ILE A 28 1.57 3.55 -6.75
N GLN A 29 2.31 4.61 -7.06
CA GLN A 29 2.00 5.97 -6.61
C GLN A 29 2.04 6.93 -7.79
N GLY A 30 1.02 7.76 -7.90
CA GLY A 30 0.92 8.79 -8.91
C GLY A 30 1.58 10.11 -8.52
N ARG A 31 1.48 11.10 -9.41
CA ARG A 31 2.09 12.41 -9.25
C ARG A 31 1.49 13.26 -8.12
N THR A 32 0.27 12.94 -7.71
CA THR A 32 -0.45 13.66 -6.66
C THR A 32 -0.14 13.12 -5.26
N GLY A 33 0.56 11.98 -5.16
CA GLY A 33 0.70 11.23 -3.91
C GLY A 33 -0.41 10.21 -3.68
N PHE A 34 -1.40 10.09 -4.58
CA PHE A 34 -2.35 8.99 -4.51
C PHE A 34 -1.66 7.66 -4.79
N PHE A 35 -1.92 6.66 -3.98
CA PHE A 35 -1.30 5.33 -4.08
C PHE A 35 -2.33 4.21 -4.12
N LEU A 36 -1.92 3.08 -4.69
CA LEU A 36 -2.59 1.80 -4.59
C LEU A 36 -1.55 0.77 -4.15
N ASP A 37 -1.81 0.08 -3.05
CA ASP A 37 -1.02 -1.02 -2.47
C ASP A 37 -1.85 -2.30 -2.55
N LEU A 38 -1.31 -3.32 -3.20
CA LEU A 38 -1.92 -4.64 -3.28
C LEU A 38 -0.93 -5.70 -2.82
N ARG A 39 -1.36 -6.50 -1.85
CA ARG A 39 -0.62 -7.62 -1.26
C ARG A 39 -1.39 -8.91 -1.47
N THR A 40 -0.77 -9.86 -2.17
CA THR A 40 -1.33 -11.20 -2.39
C THR A 40 -0.36 -12.25 -1.92
N PHE A 41 -0.83 -13.31 -1.28
CA PHE A 41 0.07 -14.36 -0.79
C PHE A 41 0.82 -15.05 -1.93
N VAL A 42 2.12 -15.26 -1.73
CA VAL A 42 3.02 -15.88 -2.71
C VAL A 42 2.71 -17.37 -2.94
N ASP A 43 3.28 -17.92 -4.01
CA ASP A 43 3.25 -19.35 -4.29
C ASP A 43 3.82 -20.17 -3.12
N GLY A 44 3.10 -21.23 -2.73
CA GLY A 44 3.48 -22.09 -1.60
C GLY A 44 2.96 -21.63 -0.23
N HIS A 45 2.33 -20.45 -0.13
CA HIS A 45 1.58 -20.06 1.07
C HIS A 45 0.23 -20.82 1.15
N GLN A 46 -0.30 -21.06 2.36
CA GLN A 46 -1.58 -21.78 2.54
C GLN A 46 -2.78 -21.06 1.90
N ARG A 47 -2.68 -19.73 1.77
CA ARG A 47 -3.67 -18.83 1.17
C ARG A 47 -3.20 -18.28 -0.18
N GLN A 48 -2.34 -19.01 -0.90
CA GLN A 48 -1.72 -18.59 -2.15
C GLN A 48 -2.74 -17.92 -3.09
N GLY A 49 -2.37 -16.74 -3.60
CA GLY A 49 -3.19 -15.96 -4.53
C GLY A 49 -4.36 -15.20 -3.89
N GLU A 50 -4.69 -15.44 -2.62
CA GLU A 50 -5.65 -14.60 -1.89
C GLU A 50 -5.04 -13.23 -1.56
N ILE A 51 -5.92 -12.24 -1.44
CA ILE A 51 -5.55 -10.90 -0.95
C ILE A 51 -5.31 -10.99 0.55
N ASP A 52 -4.10 -10.61 0.96
CA ASP A 52 -3.81 -10.35 2.38
C ASP A 52 -4.32 -8.96 2.76
N TRP A 53 -3.92 -7.96 1.98
CA TRP A 53 -4.30 -6.58 2.19
C TRP A 53 -4.28 -5.80 0.88
N ALA A 54 -5.24 -4.90 0.71
CA ALA A 54 -5.26 -3.95 -0.38
C ALA A 54 -5.74 -2.59 0.15
N THR A 55 -4.98 -1.55 -0.14
CA THR A 55 -5.30 -0.18 0.25
C THR A 55 -5.13 0.77 -0.92
N ALA A 56 -6.01 1.78 -1.00
CA ALA A 56 -5.84 2.91 -1.91
C ALA A 56 -6.12 4.19 -1.13
N GLY A 57 -5.31 5.22 -1.36
CA GLY A 57 -5.43 6.43 -0.56
C GLY A 57 -4.38 7.49 -0.87
N TRP A 58 -4.25 8.41 0.07
CA TRP A 58 -3.40 9.57 -0.05
C TRP A 58 -2.13 9.43 0.78
N LYS A 59 -0.98 9.65 0.14
CA LYS A 59 0.28 9.90 0.83
C LYS A 59 0.48 11.40 0.99
N LYS A 60 0.80 11.82 2.22
CA LYS A 60 1.21 13.20 2.52
C LYS A 60 2.61 13.20 3.10
N LEU A 61 3.50 14.02 2.54
CA LEU A 61 4.82 14.23 3.14
C LEU A 61 4.66 15.05 4.43
N LEU A 62 5.35 14.59 5.48
CA LEU A 62 5.39 15.27 6.77
C LEU A 62 6.71 16.03 6.92
N THR A 63 6.78 16.84 7.97
CA THR A 63 8.06 17.38 8.42
C THR A 63 9.00 16.22 8.76
N ALA A 64 10.24 16.32 8.30
CA ALA A 64 11.27 15.32 8.58
C ALA A 64 11.42 15.06 10.09
N SER A 65 11.91 13.88 10.45
CA SER A 65 12.25 13.57 11.85
C SER A 65 13.34 14.52 12.36
N ALA A 66 13.58 14.50 13.68
CA ALA A 66 14.66 15.27 14.29
C ALA A 66 16.04 14.97 13.65
N ASP A 67 16.24 13.73 13.22
CA ASP A 67 17.46 13.26 12.55
C ASP A 67 17.47 13.54 11.04
N GLY A 68 16.49 14.30 10.53
CA GLY A 68 16.38 14.69 9.13
C GLY A 68 15.84 13.62 8.19
N GLN A 69 15.32 12.50 8.72
CA GLN A 69 14.76 11.43 7.89
C GLN A 69 13.40 11.84 7.32
N PRO A 70 13.14 11.58 6.02
CA PRO A 70 11.83 11.81 5.42
C PRO A 70 10.73 11.05 6.18
N ARG A 71 9.56 11.68 6.28
CA ARG A 71 8.37 11.11 6.89
C ARG A 71 7.16 11.29 6.00
N ALA A 72 6.21 10.37 6.08
CA ALA A 72 4.94 10.49 5.40
C ALA A 72 3.81 9.92 6.25
N SER A 73 2.60 10.45 6.07
CA SER A 73 1.37 9.84 6.54
C SER A 73 0.57 9.25 5.38
N PHE A 74 -0.18 8.20 5.67
CA PHE A 74 -1.02 7.49 4.72
C PHE A 74 -2.47 7.53 5.19
N THR A 75 -3.36 7.97 4.31
CA THR A 75 -4.80 8.06 4.61
C THR A 75 -5.55 7.17 3.62
N PRO A 76 -6.01 5.97 4.03
CA PRO A 76 -6.75 5.08 3.15
C PRO A 76 -8.15 5.65 2.86
N LEU A 77 -8.58 5.52 1.60
CA LEU A 77 -9.98 5.62 1.18
C LEU A 77 -10.59 4.22 1.03
N ILE A 78 -9.77 3.25 0.62
CA ILE A 78 -10.09 1.82 0.63
C ILE A 78 -9.09 1.11 1.53
N ASP A 79 -9.60 0.18 2.34
CA ASP A 79 -8.83 -0.75 3.16
C ASP A 79 -9.57 -2.09 3.22
N SER A 80 -9.05 -3.12 2.53
CA SER A 80 -9.71 -4.43 2.43
C SER A 80 -9.84 -5.18 3.76
N ARG A 81 -9.11 -4.79 4.80
CA ARG A 81 -9.23 -5.38 6.14
C ARG A 81 -10.38 -4.74 6.95
N GLN A 82 -10.91 -3.61 6.49
CA GLN A 82 -12.12 -2.99 7.02
C GLN A 82 -13.37 -3.49 6.28
N ARG A 83 -14.49 -3.64 7.00
CA ARG A 83 -15.77 -4.10 6.41
C ARG A 83 -16.54 -2.95 5.77
N ALA A 84 -17.12 -3.19 4.60
CA ALA A 84 -18.14 -2.32 4.01
C ALA A 84 -19.34 -2.12 4.99
N PRO A 85 -19.95 -0.93 5.07
CA PRO A 85 -19.72 0.28 4.27
C PRO A 85 -18.66 1.23 4.88
N GLY A 86 -17.87 0.76 5.86
CA GLY A 86 -16.92 1.56 6.64
C GLY A 86 -15.68 2.05 5.89
N TYR A 87 -15.65 1.99 4.55
CA TYR A 87 -14.67 2.68 3.70
C TYR A 87 -14.89 4.19 3.75
N THR A 88 -14.88 4.72 4.95
CA THR A 88 -14.73 6.15 5.20
C THR A 88 -13.26 6.30 5.54
N PRO A 89 -12.53 7.29 4.99
CA PRO A 89 -11.39 7.79 5.75
C PRO A 89 -11.95 8.04 7.14
N LEU A 90 -11.40 7.40 8.18
CA LEU A 90 -11.75 7.77 9.55
C LEU A 90 -11.74 9.31 9.54
N PRO A 91 -12.89 9.99 9.73
CA PRO A 91 -12.84 11.43 9.82
C PRO A 91 -11.87 11.69 10.95
N ALA A 92 -10.95 12.63 10.71
CA ALA A 92 -10.11 13.15 11.76
C ALA A 92 -11.03 13.39 12.96
N VAL A 93 -10.74 12.69 14.06
CA VAL A 93 -11.14 13.04 15.43
C VAL A 93 -12.63 13.39 15.58
N ASN A 94 -13.38 12.55 16.29
CA ASN A 94 -14.24 13.19 17.28
C ASN A 94 -13.27 13.93 18.23
N GLU A 95 -13.25 15.26 18.19
CA GLU A 95 -12.39 16.09 19.05
C GLU A 95 -12.60 15.81 20.56
N ASP A 96 -13.61 15.02 20.91
CA ASP A 96 -14.00 14.64 22.26
C ASP A 96 -13.64 13.18 22.67
N SER A 97 -12.96 12.40 21.83
CA SER A 97 -12.43 11.08 22.22
C SER A 97 -10.92 11.01 22.08
N ASP A 98 -10.23 10.84 23.20
CA ASP A 98 -8.77 10.67 23.34
C ASP A 98 -8.22 9.36 22.71
N GLU A 99 -9.09 8.60 22.02
CA GLU A 99 -8.77 7.33 21.36
C GLU A 99 -8.93 7.43 19.83
N SER A 100 -8.29 8.41 19.20
CA SER A 100 -8.07 8.31 17.76
C SER A 100 -6.99 7.26 17.51
N PRO A 101 -7.20 6.28 16.60
CA PRO A 101 -6.12 5.37 16.24
C PRO A 101 -4.93 6.19 15.74
N PRO A 102 -3.69 5.78 16.06
CA PRO A 102 -2.51 6.50 15.58
C PRO A 102 -2.56 6.59 14.06
N ALA A 103 -2.25 7.77 13.53
CA ALA A 103 -2.14 7.98 12.09
C ALA A 103 -1.10 6.99 11.53
N ASP A 104 -1.43 6.35 10.41
CA ASP A 104 -0.47 5.51 9.69
C ASP A 104 0.66 6.41 9.15
N GLU A 105 1.80 6.39 9.84
CA GLU A 105 2.97 7.19 9.54
C GLU A 105 4.22 6.32 9.44
N GLY A 106 5.01 6.58 8.41
CA GLY A 106 6.29 5.94 8.16
C GLY A 106 7.45 6.93 8.20
N THR A 107 8.59 6.48 8.73
CA THR A 107 9.89 7.15 8.63
C THR A 107 10.79 6.35 7.68
N PHE A 108 11.44 7.04 6.74
CA PHE A 108 12.14 6.40 5.62
C PHE A 108 13.65 6.60 5.68
N THR A 109 14.40 5.51 5.60
CA THR A 109 15.87 5.53 5.51
C THR A 109 16.32 4.78 4.26
N THR A 110 17.14 5.42 3.41
CA THR A 110 17.76 4.72 2.27
C THR A 110 18.90 3.83 2.77
N LEU A 111 18.83 2.54 2.46
CA LEU A 111 19.84 1.55 2.81
C LEU A 111 21.02 1.60 1.83
N PRO A 112 22.20 1.05 2.20
CA PRO A 112 23.39 1.07 1.34
C PRO A 112 23.21 0.42 -0.04
N ASN A 113 22.26 -0.52 -0.17
CA ASN A 113 21.94 -1.19 -1.43
C ASN A 113 20.91 -0.42 -2.30
N GLY A 114 20.43 0.73 -1.84
CA GLY A 114 19.42 1.55 -2.52
C GLY A 114 17.96 1.18 -2.21
N ASP A 115 17.71 0.10 -1.47
CA ASP A 115 16.38 -0.18 -0.91
C ASP A 115 16.05 0.85 0.19
N VAL A 116 14.78 0.95 0.58
CA VAL A 116 14.30 1.91 1.58
C VAL A 116 13.74 1.14 2.76
N LEU A 117 14.29 1.36 3.95
CA LEU A 117 13.70 0.94 5.21
C LEU A 117 12.62 1.95 5.61
N GLU A 118 11.40 1.46 5.78
CA GLU A 118 10.30 2.16 6.42
C GLU A 118 10.10 1.61 7.83
N THR A 119 9.97 2.50 8.81
CA THR A 119 9.67 2.16 10.19
C THR A 119 8.51 2.99 10.71
N GLY A 120 7.66 2.39 11.52
CA GLY A 120 6.56 3.07 12.19
C GLY A 120 5.87 2.14 13.17
N SER A 121 4.66 2.52 13.59
CA SER A 121 3.86 1.75 14.54
C SER A 121 2.46 1.52 13.98
N LEU A 122 2.04 0.26 13.92
CA LEU A 122 0.74 -0.16 13.37
C LEU A 122 0.15 -1.33 14.19
N PRO A 123 -1.18 -1.55 14.14
CA PRO A 123 -1.80 -2.78 14.66
C PRO A 123 -1.19 -4.00 13.96
N ASN A 124 -0.65 -4.96 14.73
CA ASN A 124 -0.08 -6.19 14.17
C ASN A 124 -1.18 -7.25 13.97
N PRO A 125 -1.60 -7.57 12.71
CA PRO A 125 -2.66 -8.54 12.46
C PRO A 125 -2.28 -9.99 12.82
N ASP A 126 -0.98 -10.28 12.96
CA ASP A 126 -0.47 -11.63 13.23
C ASP A 126 -0.62 -12.03 14.71
N VAL A 127 -0.96 -11.07 15.58
CA VAL A 127 -1.16 -11.27 17.02
C VAL A 127 -2.63 -11.08 17.38
N PRO A 128 -3.25 -12.01 18.15
CA PRO A 128 -4.64 -11.87 18.59
C PRO A 128 -4.91 -10.52 19.28
N GLY A 129 -5.97 -9.84 18.83
CA GLY A 129 -6.34 -8.51 19.34
C GLY A 129 -5.60 -7.35 18.67
N SER A 130 -4.68 -7.64 17.74
CA SER A 130 -3.96 -6.67 16.91
C SER A 130 -3.35 -5.50 17.69
N PRO A 131 -2.52 -5.76 18.72
CA PRO A 131 -1.87 -4.69 19.47
C PRO A 131 -0.97 -3.85 18.57
N ILE A 132 -0.87 -2.56 18.88
CA ILE A 132 0.09 -1.65 18.24
C ILE A 132 1.51 -2.17 18.52
N GLN A 133 2.31 -2.34 17.47
CA GLN A 133 3.71 -2.73 17.54
C GLN A 133 4.52 -1.91 16.54
N GLU A 134 5.81 -1.73 16.84
CA GLU A 134 6.76 -1.23 15.85
C GLU A 134 6.90 -2.23 14.71
N TYR A 135 6.96 -1.72 13.49
CA TYR A 135 7.21 -2.50 12.30
C TYR A 135 8.45 -1.99 11.57
N GLU A 136 9.03 -2.88 10.77
CA GLU A 136 10.03 -2.54 9.78
C GLU A 136 9.67 -3.18 8.45
N GLU A 137 9.49 -2.35 7.41
CA GLU A 137 9.30 -2.80 6.03
C GLU A 137 10.49 -2.36 5.17
N VAL A 138 11.06 -3.28 4.40
CA VAL A 138 12.12 -2.96 3.43
C VAL A 138 11.50 -2.93 2.04
N TRP A 139 11.66 -1.81 1.34
CA TRP A 139 11.04 -1.54 0.05
C TRP A 139 12.08 -1.42 -1.06
N ARG A 140 11.83 -2.10 -2.17
CA ARG A 140 12.62 -1.97 -3.41
C ARG A 140 11.87 -1.15 -4.43
N ARG A 141 12.52 -0.09 -4.93
CA ARG A 141 12.02 0.69 -6.07
C ARG A 141 12.19 -0.12 -7.36
N LEU A 142 11.09 -0.32 -8.09
CA LEU A 142 11.16 -0.95 -9.41
C LEU A 142 11.66 0.07 -10.45
N PRO A 143 12.46 -0.36 -11.43
CA PRO A 143 13.05 0.53 -12.41
C PRO A 143 11.97 1.17 -13.29
N LEU A 144 11.98 2.50 -13.39
CA LEU A 144 11.05 3.25 -14.23
C LEU A 144 11.75 3.81 -15.47
N PRO A 145 11.06 3.89 -16.62
CA PRO A 145 11.58 4.61 -17.77
C PRO A 145 11.75 6.09 -17.46
N LYS A 146 12.65 6.77 -18.19
CA LYS A 146 12.89 8.22 -18.03
C LYS A 146 11.62 9.06 -18.15
N VAL A 147 10.71 8.66 -19.04
CA VAL A 147 9.38 9.28 -19.17
C VAL A 147 8.34 8.32 -18.61
N VAL A 148 7.81 8.66 -17.44
CA VAL A 148 6.79 7.84 -16.76
C VAL A 148 5.39 8.29 -17.16
N LYS A 149 4.71 7.42 -17.90
CA LYS A 149 3.26 7.52 -18.13
C LYS A 149 2.54 7.16 -16.82
N CYS A 150 1.63 8.03 -16.39
CA CYS A 150 0.93 7.89 -15.12
C CYS A 150 -0.53 8.28 -15.30
N LEU A 151 -1.45 7.46 -14.80
CA LEU A 151 -2.88 7.70 -14.76
C LEU A 151 -3.43 7.10 -13.47
N ILE A 152 -4.26 7.84 -12.74
CA ILE A 152 -5.07 7.29 -11.65
C ILE A 152 -6.49 7.77 -11.88
N LEU A 153 -7.43 6.84 -11.89
CA LEU A 153 -8.86 7.07 -12.03
C LEU A 153 -9.56 6.64 -10.75
N ALA A 154 -10.59 7.40 -10.37
CA ALA A 154 -11.55 7.05 -9.34
C ALA A 154 -12.93 6.95 -9.97
N ARG A 155 -13.76 5.99 -9.54
CA ARG A 155 -15.20 6.02 -9.80
C ARG A 155 -15.81 7.21 -9.04
N GLU A 156 -16.90 7.78 -9.54
CA GLU A 156 -17.52 9.00 -9.00
C GLU A 156 -17.88 8.92 -7.50
N ASP A 157 -18.03 7.71 -6.95
CA ASP A 157 -18.36 7.45 -5.55
C ASP A 157 -17.14 7.08 -4.69
N ASP A 158 -15.91 7.17 -5.22
CA ASP A 158 -14.65 6.84 -4.55
C ASP A 158 -14.55 5.39 -4.03
N LYS A 159 -15.36 4.46 -4.57
CA LYS A 159 -15.32 3.04 -4.18
C LYS A 159 -14.53 2.13 -5.11
N VAL A 160 -14.02 2.67 -6.21
CA VAL A 160 -13.18 1.95 -7.17
C VAL A 160 -12.06 2.87 -7.61
N PHE A 161 -10.82 2.40 -7.50
CA PHE A 161 -9.64 3.09 -7.99
C PHE A 161 -8.89 2.22 -8.99
N TRP A 162 -8.35 2.87 -10.02
CA TRP A 162 -7.59 2.21 -11.07
C TRP A 162 -6.38 3.05 -11.45
N GLY A 163 -5.18 2.53 -11.19
CA GLY A 163 -3.92 3.22 -11.42
C GLY A 163 -3.04 2.51 -12.44
N ARG A 164 -2.36 3.30 -13.28
CA ARG A 164 -1.25 2.88 -14.14
C ARG A 164 -0.05 3.76 -13.87
N VAL A 165 1.09 3.15 -13.58
CA VAL A 165 2.39 3.83 -13.48
C VAL A 165 3.39 3.03 -14.29
N ALA A 166 3.93 3.62 -15.35
CA ALA A 166 4.81 2.95 -16.32
C ALA A 166 4.19 1.63 -16.85
N GLY A 167 4.84 0.49 -16.58
CA GLY A 167 4.41 -0.83 -17.02
C GLY A 167 3.56 -1.59 -15.98
N TRP A 168 3.10 -0.92 -14.92
CA TRP A 168 2.33 -1.55 -13.85
C TRP A 168 0.95 -0.95 -13.75
N GLU A 169 -0.02 -1.80 -13.47
CA GLU A 169 -1.41 -1.43 -13.24
C GLU A 169 -1.97 -2.16 -12.04
N VAL A 170 -2.68 -1.41 -11.19
CA VAL A 170 -3.45 -1.92 -10.06
C VAL A 170 -4.85 -1.35 -10.13
N GLY A 171 -5.85 -2.20 -9.95
CA GLY A 171 -7.23 -1.81 -9.79
C GLY A 171 -7.80 -2.47 -8.53
N MET A 172 -8.58 -1.72 -7.76
CA MET A 172 -9.27 -2.27 -6.60
C MET A 172 -10.56 -1.52 -6.32
N GLY A 173 -11.50 -2.19 -5.67
CA GLY A 173 -12.76 -1.58 -5.33
C GLY A 173 -13.75 -2.54 -4.71
N VAL A 174 -14.96 -2.04 -4.57
CA VAL A 174 -16.11 -2.80 -4.10
C VAL A 174 -17.13 -2.83 -5.23
N ASP A 175 -17.65 -4.01 -5.56
CA ASP A 175 -18.72 -4.15 -6.53
C ASP A 175 -20.08 -3.71 -5.95
N ASP A 176 -21.11 -3.71 -6.79
CA ASP A 176 -22.45 -3.25 -6.41
C ASP A 176 -23.13 -4.20 -5.39
N GLN A 177 -22.55 -5.37 -5.14
CA GLN A 177 -22.99 -6.32 -4.11
C GLN A 177 -22.24 -6.14 -2.78
N GLY A 178 -21.35 -5.16 -2.69
CA GLY A 178 -20.54 -4.92 -1.49
C GLY A 178 -19.33 -5.85 -1.38
N LYS A 179 -18.99 -6.59 -2.44
CA LYS A 179 -17.85 -7.52 -2.43
C LYS A 179 -16.57 -6.79 -2.88
N PHE A 180 -15.52 -6.92 -2.09
CA PHE A 180 -14.20 -6.41 -2.44
C PHE A 180 -13.56 -7.20 -3.58
N TRP A 181 -12.86 -6.50 -4.47
CA TRP A 181 -12.05 -7.10 -5.53
C TRP A 181 -10.78 -6.29 -5.75
N ALA A 182 -9.72 -6.97 -6.20
CA ALA A 182 -8.52 -6.31 -6.70
C ALA A 182 -7.90 -7.09 -7.87
N THR A 183 -7.16 -6.37 -8.70
CA THR A 183 -6.45 -6.91 -9.85
C THR A 183 -5.13 -6.20 -10.03
N ARG A 184 -4.15 -6.92 -10.57
CA ARG A 184 -2.91 -6.33 -11.07
C ARG A 184 -2.61 -6.81 -12.48
N ARG A 185 -2.00 -5.94 -13.27
CA ARG A 185 -1.47 -6.27 -14.59
C ARG A 185 -0.10 -5.67 -14.79
N VAL A 186 0.71 -6.37 -15.57
CA VAL A 186 2.04 -5.92 -15.97
C VAL A 186 2.10 -5.87 -17.50
N LEU A 187 2.69 -4.80 -18.01
CA LEU A 187 2.93 -4.62 -19.42
C LEU A 187 4.14 -5.45 -19.83
N ASN A 188 3.93 -6.44 -20.70
CA ASN A 188 5.00 -7.28 -21.20
C ASN A 188 5.84 -6.55 -22.27
N GLY A 189 6.97 -7.17 -22.67
CA GLY A 189 7.88 -6.61 -23.67
C GLY A 189 7.26 -6.41 -25.07
N SER A 190 6.16 -7.10 -25.39
CA SER A 190 5.38 -6.91 -26.62
C SER A 190 4.34 -5.79 -26.54
N GLY A 191 4.20 -5.12 -25.39
CA GLY A 191 3.23 -4.04 -25.20
C GLY A 191 1.80 -4.51 -24.89
N GLU A 192 1.64 -5.77 -24.48
CA GLU A 192 0.37 -6.34 -24.05
C GLU A 192 0.31 -6.42 -22.52
N TRP A 193 -0.86 -6.18 -21.96
CA TRP A 193 -1.07 -6.29 -20.51
C TRP A 193 -1.40 -7.74 -20.14
N GLY A 194 -0.50 -8.39 -19.41
CA GLY A 194 -0.74 -9.69 -18.78
C GLY A 194 -1.42 -9.53 -17.42
N VAL A 195 -2.30 -10.47 -17.07
CA VAL A 195 -2.88 -10.54 -15.72
C VAL A 195 -1.94 -11.37 -14.85
N GLU A 196 -1.45 -10.80 -13.75
CA GLU A 196 -0.53 -11.49 -12.82
C GLU A 196 -1.20 -11.82 -11.47
N GLY A 197 -2.53 -11.79 -11.43
CA GLY A 197 -3.31 -12.15 -10.25
C GLY A 197 -4.66 -11.43 -10.23
N CYS A 198 -5.72 -12.18 -9.92
CA CYS A 198 -7.03 -11.64 -9.59
C CYS A 198 -7.42 -12.20 -8.22
N GLY A 199 -7.55 -11.32 -7.25
CA GLY A 199 -8.04 -11.68 -5.92
C GLY A 199 -9.52 -11.37 -5.82
N ARG A 200 -10.29 -12.30 -5.25
CA ARG A 200 -11.73 -12.21 -5.02
C ARG A 200 -12.06 -12.50 -3.57
#